data_AF-A0A453DTP5-F1
#
_entry.id   AF-A0A453DTP5-F1
#
_cell.length_a   1.000
_cell.length_b   1.000
_cell.length_c   1.000
_cell.angle_alpha   90.00
_cell.angle_beta   90.00
_cell.angle_gamma   90.00
#
_symmetry.space_group_name_H-M   'P 1'
#
loop_
_entity.id
_entity.type
_entity.pdbx_description
1 polymer ?
#
loop_
_entity_poly.entity_id
_entity_poly.type
_entity_poly.pdbx_seq_one_letter_code
_entity_poly.pdbx_strand_id
1 'polypeptide(L)'
;MKQTQLGQAHTVSMAGVLLLVLLVLMPASATAIGHVCGSGGNYTANSTYQSNLAVLNATLPGNASSSPQLFVTATADANTNGTAGMVRGL
;
A
#
# COMPACT_ATOMS: atom_id res chain seq x y z
N MET A 1 -30.82 30.25 25.50
CA MET A 1 -30.49 29.31 24.39
C MET A 1 -30.13 30.16 23.14
N LYS A 2 -29.14 29.80 22.27
CA LYS A 2 -28.41 30.72 21.32
C LYS A 2 -27.75 29.99 20.09
N GLN A 3 -27.33 30.66 18.96
CA GLN A 3 -26.12 30.32 18.11
C GLN A 3 -25.55 31.35 17.04
N THR A 4 -24.29 31.19 16.52
CA THR A 4 -23.48 32.04 15.52
C THR A 4 -22.20 31.36 14.86
N GLN A 5 -21.46 31.93 13.84
CA GLN A 5 -20.23 31.36 13.12
C GLN A 5 -19.27 32.37 12.32
N LEU A 6 -18.08 31.98 11.75
CA LEU A 6 -17.09 32.82 10.93
C LEU A 6 -16.07 32.07 9.94
N GLY A 7 -14.98 32.68 9.36
CA GLY A 7 -14.05 32.14 8.27
C GLY A 7 -12.59 32.76 8.05
N GLN A 8 -11.79 32.41 6.98
CA GLN A 8 -10.30 32.70 6.78
C GLN A 8 -9.69 32.60 5.30
N ALA A 9 -8.41 33.00 4.97
CA ALA A 9 -7.68 32.97 3.63
C ALA A 9 -6.07 32.87 3.60
N HIS A 10 -5.34 32.93 2.43
CA HIS A 10 -3.83 32.74 2.26
C HIS A 10 -3.12 33.31 0.93
N THR A 11 -1.77 33.17 0.69
CA THR A 11 -0.90 33.79 -0.43
C THR A 11 0.34 32.96 -1.00
N VAL A 12 1.27 33.53 -1.86
CA VAL A 12 2.37 32.87 -2.72
C VAL A 12 3.73 33.66 -2.98
N SER A 13 4.86 33.08 -3.55
CA SER A 13 6.30 33.48 -3.25
C SER A 13 7.48 32.61 -3.87
N MET A 14 8.73 32.72 -3.36
CA MET A 14 9.85 31.71 -3.37
C MET A 14 9.40 30.26 -3.14
N ALA A 15 8.24 30.11 -2.49
CA ALA A 15 7.44 28.89 -2.44
C ALA A 15 7.35 28.16 -3.79
N GLY A 16 7.37 28.86 -4.94
CA GLY A 16 7.31 28.27 -6.28
C GLY A 16 8.49 27.33 -6.61
N VAL A 17 9.72 27.66 -6.18
CA VAL A 17 10.90 26.81 -6.42
C VAL A 17 10.86 25.57 -5.53
N LEU A 18 10.50 25.75 -4.25
CA LEU A 18 10.35 24.65 -3.30
C LEU A 18 9.23 23.69 -3.74
N LEU A 19 8.10 24.23 -4.21
CA LEU A 19 6.99 23.45 -4.75
C LEU A 19 7.40 22.61 -5.96
N LEU A 20 8.25 23.14 -6.85
CA LEU A 20 8.73 22.42 -8.02
C LEU A 20 9.66 21.26 -7.65
N VAL A 21 10.57 21.44 -6.69
CA VAL A 21 11.46 20.37 -6.20
C VAL A 21 10.65 19.26 -5.53
N LEU A 22 9.66 19.63 -4.69
CA LEU A 22 8.75 18.66 -4.07
C LEU A 22 7.96 17.88 -5.12
N LEU A 23 7.52 18.51 -6.19
CA LEU A 23 6.74 17.86 -7.26
C LEU A 23 7.57 16.81 -8.04
N VAL A 24 8.86 17.06 -8.28
CA VAL A 24 9.75 16.12 -8.99
C VAL A 24 10.13 14.90 -8.13
N LEU A 25 10.18 15.05 -6.80
CA LEU A 25 10.59 13.99 -5.89
C LEU A 25 9.46 13.03 -5.48
N MET A 26 8.25 13.19 -6.03
CA MET A 26 7.12 12.31 -5.75
C MET A 26 7.35 10.93 -6.39
N PRO A 27 7.32 9.82 -5.64
CA PRO A 27 7.49 8.49 -6.21
C PRO A 27 6.35 8.18 -7.18
N ALA A 28 6.70 7.71 -8.39
CA ALA A 28 5.73 7.35 -9.41
C ALA A 28 4.83 6.20 -8.91
N SER A 29 3.51 6.39 -8.92
CA SER A 29 2.56 5.35 -8.57
C SER A 29 2.55 4.25 -9.63
N ALA A 30 2.95 3.04 -9.24
CA ALA A 30 2.84 1.88 -10.12
C ALA A 30 1.36 1.54 -10.36
N THR A 31 0.95 1.50 -11.62
CA THR A 31 -0.35 0.95 -12.03
C THR A 31 -0.22 -0.53 -12.35
N ALA A 32 -1.19 -1.35 -11.95
CA ALA A 32 -1.21 -2.76 -12.28
C ALA A 32 -1.47 -2.95 -13.78
N ILE A 33 -0.48 -3.49 -14.50
CA ILE A 33 -0.57 -3.76 -15.95
C ILE A 33 -1.41 -5.02 -16.28
N GLY A 34 -1.79 -5.79 -15.27
CA GLY A 34 -2.62 -6.99 -15.39
C GLY A 34 -2.82 -7.67 -14.05
N HIS A 35 -3.79 -8.59 -13.98
CA HIS A 35 -4.04 -9.44 -12.83
C HIS A 35 -4.47 -10.84 -13.31
N VAL A 36 -4.12 -11.87 -12.54
CA VAL A 36 -4.56 -13.25 -12.78
C VAL A 36 -5.14 -13.79 -11.48
N CYS A 37 -6.38 -14.27 -11.53
CA CYS A 37 -7.04 -14.91 -10.40
C CYS A 37 -7.09 -16.42 -10.62
N GLY A 38 -6.87 -17.20 -9.56
CA GLY A 38 -7.05 -18.65 -9.61
C GLY A 38 -8.53 -19.03 -9.63
N SER A 39 -8.85 -20.21 -10.16
CA SER A 39 -10.22 -20.72 -10.29
C SER A 39 -10.88 -21.17 -8.96
N GLY A 40 -10.26 -20.89 -7.81
CA GLY A 40 -10.71 -21.33 -6.48
C GLY A 40 -11.94 -20.60 -5.92
N GLY A 41 -12.47 -19.60 -6.64
CA GLY A 41 -13.57 -18.76 -6.17
C GLY A 41 -13.16 -17.76 -5.09
N ASN A 42 -14.16 -17.10 -4.50
CA ASN A 42 -13.95 -16.13 -3.42
C ASN A 42 -13.79 -16.87 -2.08
N TYR A 43 -12.86 -16.39 -1.24
CA TYR A 43 -12.73 -16.87 0.13
C TYR A 43 -13.89 -16.40 1.01
N THR A 44 -14.25 -17.18 2.04
CA THR A 44 -15.22 -16.78 3.06
C THR A 44 -14.67 -15.62 3.88
N ALA A 45 -15.45 -14.56 4.10
CA ALA A 45 -15.09 -13.45 4.97
C ALA A 45 -14.78 -13.94 6.41
N ASN A 46 -13.84 -13.29 7.10
CA ASN A 46 -13.35 -13.70 8.42
C ASN A 46 -12.75 -15.12 8.48
N SER A 47 -12.29 -15.67 7.35
CA SER A 47 -11.54 -16.92 7.31
C SER A 47 -10.06 -16.73 7.67
N THR A 48 -9.40 -17.78 8.16
CA THR A 48 -7.94 -17.80 8.36
C THR A 48 -7.18 -17.39 7.09
N TYR A 49 -7.69 -17.75 5.91
CA TYR A 49 -7.09 -17.37 4.63
C TYR A 49 -7.10 -15.84 4.44
N GLN A 50 -8.21 -15.16 4.73
CA GLN A 50 -8.27 -13.69 4.69
C GLN A 50 -7.27 -13.05 5.67
N SER A 51 -7.15 -13.57 6.90
CA SER A 51 -6.17 -13.09 7.88
C SER A 51 -4.73 -13.29 7.41
N ASN A 52 -4.42 -14.44 6.81
CA ASN A 52 -3.09 -14.73 6.27
C ASN A 52 -2.75 -13.81 5.07
N LEU A 53 -3.71 -13.57 4.16
CA LEU A 53 -3.56 -12.60 3.08
C LEU A 53 -3.31 -11.17 3.61
N ALA A 54 -3.97 -10.77 4.69
CA ALA A 54 -3.76 -9.45 5.29
C ALA A 54 -2.33 -9.30 5.86
N VAL A 55 -1.80 -10.34 6.51
CA VAL A 55 -0.41 -10.38 6.99
C VAL A 55 0.56 -10.28 5.82
N LEU A 56 0.38 -11.08 4.75
CA LEU A 56 1.24 -11.00 3.57
C LEU A 56 1.19 -9.60 2.94
N ASN A 57 0.01 -9.04 2.73
CA ASN A 57 -0.15 -7.72 2.11
C ASN A 57 0.48 -6.58 2.93
N ALA A 58 0.47 -6.68 4.26
CA ALA A 58 1.13 -5.70 5.13
C ALA A 58 2.67 -5.83 5.12
N THR A 59 3.19 -7.06 5.01
CA THR A 59 4.63 -7.34 5.19
C THR A 59 5.43 -7.31 3.89
N LEU A 60 4.88 -7.84 2.80
CA LEU A 60 5.61 -8.02 1.53
C LEU A 60 6.11 -6.70 0.91
N PRO A 61 5.31 -5.62 0.79
CA PRO A 61 5.75 -4.40 0.11
C PRO A 61 6.96 -3.74 0.80
N GLY A 62 6.90 -3.54 2.11
CA GLY A 62 7.98 -2.91 2.88
C GLY A 62 9.26 -3.75 2.86
N ASN A 63 9.13 -5.07 2.97
CA ASN A 63 10.26 -5.99 2.91
C ASN A 63 10.88 -6.02 1.49
N ALA A 64 10.08 -5.95 0.43
CA ALA A 64 10.58 -5.91 -0.95
C ALA A 64 11.34 -4.61 -1.26
N SER A 65 10.79 -3.46 -0.89
CA SER A 65 11.45 -2.15 -1.05
C SER A 65 12.72 -2.01 -0.21
N SER A 66 12.85 -2.78 0.87
CA SER A 66 14.05 -2.80 1.73
C SER A 66 15.04 -3.93 1.36
N SER A 67 14.68 -4.83 0.44
CA SER A 67 15.49 -6.00 0.09
C SER A 67 16.54 -5.64 -0.97
N PRO A 68 17.85 -5.82 -0.71
CA PRO A 68 18.89 -5.57 -1.70
C PRO A 68 18.84 -6.54 -2.88
N GLN A 69 18.12 -7.66 -2.75
CA GLN A 69 17.90 -8.61 -3.85
C GLN A 69 16.70 -8.22 -4.73
N LEU A 70 15.91 -7.20 -4.35
CA LEU A 70 14.69 -6.77 -5.04
C LEU A 70 13.63 -7.90 -5.19
N PHE A 71 13.73 -8.98 -4.42
CA PHE A 71 12.74 -10.05 -4.33
C PHE A 71 12.55 -10.42 -2.87
N VAL A 72 11.32 -10.74 -2.47
CA VAL A 72 10.96 -11.33 -1.18
C VAL A 72 9.84 -12.35 -1.39
N THR A 73 9.99 -13.51 -0.76
CA THR A 73 8.93 -14.49 -0.54
C THR A 73 8.64 -14.53 0.96
N ALA A 74 7.38 -14.66 1.35
CA ALA A 74 7.00 -14.99 2.72
C ALA A 74 5.82 -15.97 2.75
N THR A 75 5.67 -16.68 3.86
CA THR A 75 4.48 -17.46 4.18
C THR A 75 3.75 -16.84 5.37
N ALA A 76 2.43 -17.02 5.41
CA ALA A 76 1.60 -16.65 6.54
C ALA A 76 0.74 -17.85 6.94
N ASP A 77 0.89 -18.26 8.19
CA ASP A 77 0.46 -19.55 8.72
C ASP A 77 -0.35 -19.36 10.02
N ALA A 78 -1.10 -18.26 10.14
CA ALA A 78 -1.59 -17.77 11.45
C ALA A 78 -2.37 -18.81 12.27
N ASN A 79 -3.16 -19.68 11.63
CA ASN A 79 -3.83 -20.83 12.26
C ASN A 79 -4.23 -21.94 11.22
N THR A 80 -3.26 -22.67 10.66
CA THR A 80 -3.45 -23.93 9.86
C THR A 80 -4.08 -23.88 8.45
N ASN A 81 -3.83 -22.82 7.66
CA ASN A 81 -3.93 -22.91 6.19
C ASN A 81 -2.87 -22.00 5.55
N GLY A 82 -1.66 -22.55 5.34
CA GLY A 82 -0.49 -21.76 4.94
C GLY A 82 -0.67 -21.09 3.59
N THR A 83 -0.49 -19.77 3.55
CA THR A 83 -0.49 -19.00 2.29
C THR A 83 0.90 -18.49 2.01
N ALA A 84 1.45 -18.82 0.84
CA ALA A 84 2.69 -18.24 0.34
C ALA A 84 2.39 -17.02 -0.54
N GLY A 85 3.22 -15.99 -0.46
CA GLY A 85 3.22 -14.85 -1.35
C GLY A 85 4.64 -14.44 -1.72
N MET A 86 4.81 -13.87 -2.90
CA MET A 86 6.09 -13.37 -3.38
C MET A 86 5.93 -12.07 -4.15
N VAL A 87 6.86 -11.15 -3.96
CA VAL A 87 6.90 -9.83 -4.59
C VAL A 87 8.30 -9.53 -5.08
N ARG A 88 8.35 -8.78 -6.18
CA ARG A 88 9.57 -8.20 -6.72
C ARG A 88 9.52 -6.68 -6.53
N GLY A 89 10.49 -6.13 -5.80
CA GLY A 89 10.80 -4.70 -5.82
C GLY A 89 11.47 -4.30 -7.14
N LEU A 90 11.57 -3.00 -7.40
CA LEU A 90 12.28 -2.44 -8.54
C LEU A 90 13.43 -1.56 -8.05
#